data_AF-A0A8T6F076-F1
#
_entry.id   AF-A0A8T6F076-F1
#
_cell.length_a   1.000
_cell.length_b   1.000
_cell.length_c   1.000
_cell.angle_alpha   90.00
_cell.angle_beta   90.00
_cell.angle_gamma   90.00
#
_symmetry.space_group_name_H-M   'P 1'
#
loop_
_entity.id
_entity.type
_entity.pdbx_description
1 polymer ?
#
loop_
_entity_poly.entity_id
_entity_poly.type
_entity_poly.pdbx_seq_one_letter_code
_entity_poly.pdbx_strand_id
1 'polypeptide(L)'
;MGVSRCGGRPPRRRTMTERDPAGEAAYEKTIKDPTPLDPVVAAERLKLVKRIFDEQGVMFWIGSGTLLGAVREGRFIPWDDEMDTAGVIGMHGLDMDTIYRVGEAFRSYGFYPRIKPNVRHVSVAFIKDGIRTDWTCHRIVNGRAYEFPGVELPLHLFESLGEIEFIGERFRTPNPPEEYLRRKYGPDWRTPKGPGFESDVVGEVAEDALLSPRERLRRRLSLGLLPRPNVSVQIFDRDGGSVAGAEVAVAGLGRSKTDARGVARFFVPGFACYAMTVTYPGHRELLYEEFLDPGADYTYHPGPIVTPEEHYKAGVRAMALVRTDDAR
;
A
#
# COMPACT_ATOMS: atom_id res chain seq x y z
N MET A 1 18.72 57.10 7.75
CA MET A 1 18.51 56.08 6.70
C MET A 1 18.07 54.81 7.39
N GLY A 2 16.76 54.52 7.35
CA GLY A 2 16.13 53.46 8.13
C GLY A 2 16.27 52.09 7.46
N VAL A 3 16.68 51.10 8.24
CA VAL A 3 16.77 49.70 7.81
C VAL A 3 15.38 49.08 7.93
N SER A 4 14.71 48.88 6.79
CA SER A 4 13.41 48.21 6.75
C SER A 4 13.61 46.69 6.84
N ARG A 5 13.21 46.10 7.97
CA ARG A 5 13.13 44.65 8.17
C ARG A 5 11.88 44.12 7.47
N CYS A 6 12.01 43.56 6.28
CA CYS A 6 10.96 42.74 5.67
C CYS A 6 10.91 41.37 6.35
N GLY A 7 10.28 41.31 7.53
CA GLY A 7 9.81 40.08 8.15
C GLY A 7 8.51 39.61 7.50
N GLY A 8 8.59 39.01 6.31
CA GLY A 8 7.48 38.28 5.72
C GLY A 8 7.37 36.91 6.37
N ARG A 9 6.32 36.65 7.17
CA ARG A 9 5.95 35.27 7.52
C ARG A 9 5.72 34.49 6.22
N PRO A 10 6.23 33.26 6.07
CA PRO A 10 5.84 32.42 4.95
C PRO A 10 4.31 32.26 4.97
N PRO A 11 3.64 32.26 3.81
CA PRO A 11 2.20 32.04 3.77
C PRO A 11 1.90 30.72 4.47
N ARG A 12 0.96 30.74 5.42
CA ARG A 12 0.43 29.52 6.02
C ARG A 12 0.00 28.62 4.86
N ARG A 13 0.68 27.47 4.67
CA ARG A 13 0.20 26.40 3.80
C ARG A 13 -1.23 26.10 4.26
N ARG A 14 -2.23 26.56 3.51
CA ARG A 14 -3.58 26.05 3.64
C ARG A 14 -3.46 24.58 3.27
N THR A 15 -3.57 23.69 4.25
CA THR A 15 -3.95 22.30 3.99
C THR A 15 -5.34 22.34 3.39
N MET A 16 -5.43 22.53 2.07
CA MET A 16 -6.64 22.32 1.29
C MET A 16 -6.80 20.82 1.11
N THR A 17 -7.22 20.16 2.18
CA THR A 17 -8.11 19.02 2.05
C THR A 17 -9.48 19.57 2.43
N GLU A 18 -10.21 20.11 1.44
CA GLU A 18 -11.66 20.04 1.55
C GLU A 18 -11.98 18.58 1.84
N ARG A 19 -12.68 18.32 2.95
CA ARG A 19 -13.15 16.97 3.23
C ARG A 19 -14.13 16.66 2.09
N ASP A 20 -13.80 15.64 1.32
CA ASP A 20 -14.64 15.08 0.26
C ASP A 20 -15.09 13.70 0.74
N PRO A 21 -16.18 13.62 1.53
CA PRO A 21 -16.62 12.36 2.12
C PRO A 21 -17.10 11.37 1.06
N ALA A 22 -17.63 11.87 -0.05
CA ALA A 22 -18.06 11.03 -1.17
C ALA A 22 -16.84 10.37 -1.85
N GLY A 23 -15.78 11.14 -2.09
CA GLY A 23 -14.51 10.62 -2.57
C GLY A 23 -13.88 9.59 -1.63
N GLU A 24 -13.81 9.88 -0.33
CA GLU A 24 -13.26 8.92 0.64
C GLU A 24 -14.11 7.65 0.71
N ALA A 25 -15.45 7.76 0.69
CA ALA A 25 -16.34 6.59 0.64
C ALA A 25 -16.17 5.78 -0.66
N ALA A 26 -15.94 6.44 -1.80
CA ALA A 26 -15.64 5.77 -3.05
C ALA A 26 -14.30 5.02 -2.99
N TYR A 27 -13.27 5.62 -2.40
CA TYR A 27 -12.00 4.92 -2.13
C TYR A 27 -12.20 3.72 -1.19
N GLU A 28 -12.91 3.88 -0.07
CA GLU A 28 -13.16 2.77 0.85
C GLU A 28 -13.89 1.61 0.16
N LYS A 29 -14.83 1.91 -0.74
CA LYS A 29 -15.50 0.89 -1.54
C LYS A 29 -14.52 0.12 -2.41
N THR A 30 -13.59 0.79 -3.10
CA THR A 30 -12.59 0.12 -3.94
C THR A 30 -11.60 -0.74 -3.15
N ILE A 31 -11.54 -0.59 -1.82
CA ILE A 31 -10.66 -1.38 -0.95
C ILE A 31 -11.43 -2.54 -0.29
N LYS A 32 -12.63 -2.28 0.22
CA LYS A 32 -13.43 -3.24 1.00
C LYS A 32 -14.31 -4.16 0.16
N ASP A 33 -14.81 -3.66 -0.97
CA ASP A 33 -15.64 -4.40 -1.92
C ASP A 33 -15.12 -4.19 -3.35
N PRO A 34 -13.87 -4.61 -3.60
CA PRO A 34 -13.22 -4.36 -4.88
C PRO A 34 -13.84 -5.24 -5.98
N THR A 35 -13.91 -4.73 -7.22
CA THR A 35 -14.49 -5.45 -8.35
C THR A 35 -13.45 -5.60 -9.46
N PRO A 36 -13.32 -6.78 -10.09
CA PRO A 36 -12.42 -6.95 -11.21
C PRO A 36 -12.65 -5.92 -12.32
N LEU A 37 -11.57 -5.45 -12.91
CA LEU A 37 -11.59 -4.46 -13.97
C LEU A 37 -12.25 -5.00 -15.24
N ASP A 38 -13.14 -4.21 -15.84
CA ASP A 38 -13.42 -4.36 -17.26
C ASP A 38 -12.17 -3.92 -18.06
N PRO A 39 -11.56 -4.79 -18.88
CA PRO A 39 -10.29 -4.50 -19.52
C PRO A 39 -10.36 -3.36 -20.55
N VAL A 40 -11.53 -3.12 -21.17
CA VAL A 40 -11.73 -2.02 -22.12
C VAL A 40 -11.79 -0.70 -21.36
N VAL A 41 -12.56 -0.66 -20.27
CA VAL A 41 -12.65 0.54 -19.43
C VAL A 41 -11.30 0.83 -18.75
N ALA A 42 -10.59 -0.19 -18.28
CA ALA A 42 -9.26 -0.05 -17.70
C ALA A 42 -8.24 0.49 -18.71
N ALA A 43 -8.28 0.01 -19.97
CA ALA A 43 -7.39 0.52 -21.01
C ALA A 43 -7.60 2.02 -21.25
N GLU A 44 -8.85 2.44 -21.44
CA GLU A 44 -9.17 3.86 -21.65
C GLU A 44 -8.83 4.70 -20.42
N ARG A 45 -9.00 4.15 -19.20
CA ARG A 45 -8.62 4.82 -17.97
C ARG A 45 -7.12 5.01 -17.84
N LEU A 46 -6.33 3.97 -18.11
CA LEU A 46 -4.86 4.02 -18.00
C LEU A 46 -4.26 4.98 -19.04
N LYS A 47 -4.81 5.04 -20.25
CA LYS A 47 -4.40 6.04 -21.27
C LYS A 47 -4.71 7.47 -20.82
N LEU A 48 -5.88 7.71 -20.20
CA LEU A 48 -6.21 9.02 -19.63
C LEU A 48 -5.25 9.40 -18.50
N VAL A 49 -4.97 8.47 -17.58
CA VAL A 49 -3.99 8.65 -16.50
C VAL A 49 -2.62 9.02 -17.07
N LYS A 50 -2.16 8.29 -18.09
CA LYS A 50 -0.90 8.56 -18.78
C LYS A 50 -0.87 9.97 -19.37
N ARG A 51 -1.93 10.37 -20.09
CA ARG A 51 -2.04 11.71 -20.68
C ARG A 51 -1.91 12.81 -19.63
N ILE A 52 -2.59 12.66 -18.49
CA ILE A 52 -2.53 13.63 -17.39
C ILE A 52 -1.10 13.70 -16.84
N PHE A 53 -0.43 12.57 -16.63
CA PHE A 53 0.97 12.58 -16.20
C PHE A 53 1.90 13.24 -17.22
N ASP A 54 1.73 12.95 -18.52
CA ASP A 54 2.52 13.55 -19.60
C ASP A 54 2.34 15.07 -19.64
N GLU A 55 1.09 15.56 -19.52
CA GLU A 55 0.78 17.00 -19.43
C GLU A 55 1.41 17.68 -18.21
N GLN A 56 1.55 16.94 -17.10
CA GLN A 56 2.21 17.41 -15.88
C GLN A 56 3.73 17.25 -15.90
N GLY A 57 4.30 16.71 -16.98
CA GLY A 57 5.74 16.45 -17.12
C GLY A 57 6.27 15.38 -16.17
N VAL A 58 5.42 14.45 -15.73
CA VAL A 58 5.76 13.41 -14.76
C VAL A 58 6.25 12.15 -15.46
N MET A 59 7.47 11.73 -15.14
CA MET A 59 7.95 10.40 -15.50
C MET A 59 7.47 9.37 -14.48
N PHE A 60 6.46 8.59 -14.86
CA PHE A 60 5.94 7.44 -14.12
C PHE A 60 6.15 6.15 -14.93
N TRP A 61 6.02 5.00 -14.27
CA TRP A 61 5.95 3.68 -14.90
C TRP A 61 4.71 2.92 -14.44
N ILE A 62 4.29 1.92 -15.22
CA ILE A 62 3.33 0.92 -14.73
C ILE A 62 4.04 -0.08 -13.83
N GLY A 63 3.44 -0.40 -12.68
CA GLY A 63 4.01 -1.28 -11.65
C GLY A 63 3.10 -2.47 -11.35
N SER A 64 3.47 -3.27 -10.34
CA SER A 64 2.59 -4.26 -9.73
C SER A 64 1.82 -5.16 -10.73
N GLY A 65 0.51 -5.38 -10.50
CA GLY A 65 -0.37 -6.23 -11.29
C GLY A 65 -0.50 -5.72 -12.73
N THR A 66 -0.51 -4.40 -12.93
CA THR A 66 -0.53 -3.80 -14.27
C THR A 66 0.71 -4.17 -15.09
N LEU A 67 1.91 -4.03 -14.52
CA LEU A 67 3.15 -4.45 -15.19
C LEU A 67 3.24 -5.96 -15.35
N LEU A 68 2.82 -6.72 -14.33
CA LEU A 68 2.81 -8.18 -14.38
C LEU A 68 1.92 -8.66 -15.54
N GLY A 69 0.71 -8.13 -15.67
CA GLY A 69 -0.20 -8.42 -16.77
C GLY A 69 0.40 -8.05 -18.13
N ALA A 70 0.98 -6.85 -18.24
CA ALA A 70 1.63 -6.41 -19.48
C ALA A 70 2.78 -7.33 -19.92
N VAL A 71 3.65 -7.75 -18.99
CA VAL A 71 4.82 -8.59 -19.30
C VAL A 71 4.47 -10.06 -19.48
N ARG A 72 3.62 -10.62 -18.62
CA ARG A 72 3.33 -12.06 -18.58
C ARG A 72 2.22 -12.47 -19.54
N GLU A 73 1.17 -11.66 -19.61
CA GLU A 73 -0.08 -12.02 -20.30
C GLU A 73 -0.34 -11.16 -21.55
N GLY A 74 0.35 -10.01 -21.69
CA GLY A 74 0.07 -9.02 -22.74
C GLY A 74 -1.28 -8.33 -22.58
N ARG A 75 -1.92 -8.46 -21.40
CA ARG A 75 -3.25 -7.91 -21.08
C ARG A 75 -3.38 -7.68 -19.57
N PHE A 76 -4.41 -6.96 -19.14
CA PHE A 76 -4.76 -6.89 -17.72
C PHE A 76 -5.05 -8.28 -17.16
N ILE A 77 -4.71 -8.48 -15.88
CA ILE A 77 -4.99 -9.71 -15.15
C ILE A 77 -6.50 -9.79 -14.90
N PRO A 78 -7.19 -10.93 -15.15
CA PRO A 78 -8.65 -10.98 -15.14
C PRO A 78 -9.31 -10.66 -13.79
N TRP A 79 -8.55 -10.82 -12.71
CA TRP A 79 -9.01 -10.62 -11.34
C TRP A 79 -8.37 -9.41 -10.67
N ASP A 80 -7.59 -8.58 -11.39
CA ASP A 80 -7.13 -7.30 -10.85
C ASP A 80 -8.31 -6.32 -10.74
N ASP A 81 -8.34 -5.54 -9.66
CA ASP A 81 -9.38 -4.54 -9.36
C ASP A 81 -8.93 -3.09 -9.59
N GLU A 82 -7.66 -2.90 -9.95
CA GLU A 82 -7.03 -1.61 -10.03
C GLU A 82 -5.91 -1.56 -11.07
N MET A 83 -5.50 -0.34 -11.41
CA MET A 83 -4.29 -0.11 -12.20
C MET A 83 -3.21 0.48 -11.31
N ASP A 84 -1.99 0.00 -11.49
CA ASP A 84 -0.83 0.37 -10.69
C ASP A 84 0.17 1.17 -11.50
N THR A 85 0.50 2.33 -10.97
CA THR A 85 1.57 3.20 -11.44
C THR A 85 2.51 3.55 -10.30
N ALA A 86 3.75 3.92 -10.62
CA ALA A 86 4.72 4.29 -9.59
C ALA A 86 5.74 5.33 -10.06
N GLY A 87 6.40 5.90 -9.06
CA GLY A 87 7.50 6.86 -9.18
C GLY A 87 8.42 6.78 -7.96
N VAL A 88 9.62 7.35 -8.02
CA VAL A 88 10.52 7.47 -6.86
C VAL A 88 10.81 8.94 -6.57
N ILE A 89 10.47 9.38 -5.36
CA ILE A 89 10.74 10.74 -4.88
C ILE A 89 12.26 10.95 -4.82
N GLY A 90 12.74 12.01 -5.48
CA GLY A 90 14.15 12.32 -5.64
C GLY A 90 14.77 11.78 -6.93
N MET A 91 14.02 11.05 -7.76
CA MET A 91 14.42 10.64 -9.10
C MET A 91 13.50 11.28 -10.13
N HIS A 92 14.00 11.51 -11.34
CA HIS A 92 13.19 11.95 -12.49
C HIS A 92 12.36 13.23 -12.25
N GLY A 93 12.83 14.12 -11.37
CA GLY A 93 12.13 15.35 -11.01
C GLY A 93 10.90 15.17 -10.12
N LEU A 94 10.65 13.97 -9.59
CA LEU A 94 9.52 13.73 -8.70
C LEU A 94 9.83 14.20 -7.28
N ASP A 95 9.00 15.10 -6.76
CA ASP A 95 9.04 15.60 -5.40
C ASP A 95 7.62 15.75 -4.81
N MET A 96 7.53 16.16 -3.54
CA MET A 96 6.23 16.32 -2.86
C MET A 96 5.35 17.38 -3.52
N ASP A 97 5.92 18.49 -3.97
CA ASP A 97 5.15 19.57 -4.57
C ASP A 97 4.58 19.15 -5.93
N THR A 98 5.32 18.32 -6.68
CA THR A 98 4.84 17.65 -7.89
C THR A 98 3.69 16.70 -7.59
N ILE A 99 3.77 15.88 -6.53
CA ILE A 99 2.68 14.97 -6.13
C ILE A 99 1.39 15.74 -5.85
N TYR A 100 1.45 16.82 -5.05
CA TYR A 100 0.27 17.63 -4.75
C TYR A 100 -0.28 18.33 -5.99
N ARG A 101 0.59 18.88 -6.84
CA ARG A 101 0.19 19.52 -8.12
C ARG A 101 -0.54 18.53 -9.02
N VAL A 102 -0.01 17.32 -9.17
CA VAL A 102 -0.62 16.27 -9.98
C VAL A 102 -1.96 15.83 -9.39
N GLY A 103 -2.06 15.71 -8.07
CA GLY A 103 -3.34 15.47 -7.40
C GLY A 103 -4.42 16.48 -7.83
N GLU A 104 -4.10 17.77 -7.82
CA GLU A 104 -5.03 18.82 -8.28
C GLU A 104 -5.33 18.74 -9.79
N ALA A 105 -4.36 18.34 -10.61
CA ALA A 105 -4.61 18.07 -12.02
C ALA A 105 -5.61 16.93 -12.20
N PHE A 106 -5.43 15.80 -11.52
CA PHE A 106 -6.41 14.70 -11.55
C PHE A 106 -7.81 15.16 -11.09
N ARG A 107 -7.87 16.03 -10.07
CA ARG A 107 -9.14 16.62 -9.61
C ARG A 107 -9.85 17.41 -10.70
N SER A 108 -9.13 18.21 -11.52
CA SER A 108 -9.74 18.95 -12.62
C SER A 108 -10.26 18.06 -13.75
N TYR A 109 -9.73 16.84 -13.87
CA TYR A 109 -10.23 15.78 -14.75
C TYR A 109 -11.38 14.94 -14.14
N GLY A 110 -11.91 15.34 -12.99
CA GLY A 110 -13.04 14.67 -12.33
C GLY A 110 -12.66 13.41 -11.55
N PHE A 111 -11.38 13.26 -11.19
CA PHE A 111 -10.97 12.24 -10.23
C PHE A 111 -11.05 12.76 -8.80
N TYR A 112 -11.24 11.85 -7.86
CA TYR A 112 -10.92 12.07 -6.47
C TYR A 112 -9.48 11.61 -6.18
N PRO A 113 -8.53 12.53 -5.92
CA PRO A 113 -7.18 12.18 -5.48
C PRO A 113 -7.15 11.98 -3.96
N ARG A 114 -6.68 10.83 -3.51
CA ARG A 114 -6.42 10.53 -2.11
C ARG A 114 -4.92 10.38 -1.87
N ILE A 115 -4.33 11.41 -1.27
CA ILE A 115 -2.89 11.46 -0.98
C ILE A 115 -2.64 11.12 0.49
N LYS A 116 -1.97 10.00 0.75
CA LYS A 116 -1.55 9.57 2.10
C LYS A 116 -0.03 9.42 2.17
N PRO A 117 0.67 10.39 2.76
CA PRO A 117 2.09 10.27 3.03
C PRO A 117 2.38 9.19 4.08
N ASN A 118 3.30 8.28 3.75
CA ASN A 118 3.85 7.27 4.65
C ASN A 118 5.36 7.46 4.81
N VAL A 119 5.96 6.75 5.76
CA VAL A 119 7.41 6.79 6.03
C VAL A 119 8.26 6.25 4.87
N ARG A 120 7.71 5.36 4.02
CA ARG A 120 8.45 4.70 2.91
C ARG A 120 7.95 5.05 1.51
N HIS A 121 6.76 5.64 1.40
CA HIS A 121 6.19 6.08 0.12
C HIS A 121 5.13 7.14 0.38
N VAL A 122 4.61 7.77 -0.67
CA VAL A 122 3.34 8.48 -0.64
C VAL A 122 2.38 7.67 -1.50
N SER A 123 1.28 7.20 -0.90
CA SER A 123 0.21 6.53 -1.64
C SER A 123 -0.70 7.60 -2.21
N VAL A 124 -0.91 7.56 -3.52
CA VAL A 124 -1.83 8.46 -4.21
C VAL A 124 -2.82 7.59 -4.97
N ALA A 125 -4.04 7.49 -4.49
CA ALA A 125 -5.10 6.81 -5.21
C ALA A 125 -5.90 7.83 -6.02
N PHE A 126 -6.20 7.52 -7.28
CA PHE A 126 -7.06 8.30 -8.15
C PHE A 126 -8.34 7.52 -8.42
N ILE A 127 -9.47 8.03 -7.92
CA ILE A 127 -10.76 7.34 -7.98
C ILE A 127 -11.67 8.10 -8.94
N LYS A 128 -12.22 7.41 -9.93
CA LYS A 128 -13.24 7.97 -10.82
C LYS A 128 -14.14 6.87 -11.34
N ASP A 129 -15.45 7.09 -11.33
CA ASP A 129 -16.47 6.10 -11.74
C ASP A 129 -16.34 4.74 -11.04
N GLY A 130 -15.92 4.75 -9.77
CA GLY A 130 -15.73 3.52 -8.98
C GLY A 130 -14.46 2.73 -9.31
N ILE A 131 -13.61 3.23 -10.21
CA ILE A 131 -12.35 2.57 -10.61
C ILE A 131 -11.17 3.31 -9.98
N ARG A 132 -10.28 2.56 -9.33
CA ARG A 132 -9.06 3.04 -8.68
C ARG A 132 -7.85 2.88 -9.60
N THR A 133 -7.02 3.92 -9.64
CA THR A 133 -5.65 3.84 -10.14
C THR A 133 -4.71 4.31 -9.06
N ASP A 134 -3.78 3.46 -8.65
CA ASP A 134 -2.80 3.77 -7.63
C ASP A 134 -1.51 4.33 -8.25
N TRP A 135 -0.98 5.37 -7.63
CA TRP A 135 0.32 5.96 -7.93
C TRP A 135 1.19 5.93 -6.69
N THR A 136 2.01 4.89 -6.59
CA THR A 136 2.93 4.70 -5.48
C THR A 136 4.20 5.52 -5.70
N CYS A 137 4.36 6.59 -4.92
CA CYS A 137 5.54 7.43 -4.96
C CYS A 137 6.55 6.98 -3.88
N HIS A 138 7.45 6.07 -4.22
CA HIS A 138 8.43 5.49 -3.29
C HIS A 138 9.37 6.57 -2.73
N ARG A 139 9.69 6.49 -1.44
CA ARG A 139 10.77 7.24 -0.82
C ARG A 139 12.04 6.40 -0.83
N ILE A 140 13.18 7.05 -1.02
CA ILE A 140 14.48 6.42 -0.82
C ILE A 140 14.80 6.44 0.68
N VAL A 141 14.93 5.25 1.27
CA VAL A 141 15.29 5.06 2.67
C VAL A 141 16.55 4.19 2.72
N ASN A 142 17.65 4.74 3.24
CA ASN A 142 18.96 4.06 3.28
C ASN A 142 19.44 3.55 1.90
N GLY A 143 19.20 4.32 0.84
CA GLY A 143 19.61 3.94 -0.52
C GLY A 143 18.76 2.82 -1.14
N ARG A 144 17.56 2.55 -0.61
CA ARG A 144 16.61 1.55 -1.11
C ARG A 144 15.23 2.16 -1.29
N ALA A 145 14.46 1.63 -2.24
CA ALA A 145 13.01 1.84 -2.30
C ALA A 145 12.31 0.60 -1.73
N TYR A 146 11.09 0.77 -1.22
CA TYR A 146 10.29 -0.31 -0.69
C TYR A 146 8.90 -0.26 -1.29
N GLU A 147 8.45 -1.39 -1.79
CA GLU A 147 7.11 -1.58 -2.30
C GLU A 147 6.28 -2.43 -1.34
N PHE A 148 4.98 -2.18 -1.31
CA PHE A 148 4.05 -2.92 -0.48
C PHE A 148 4.06 -4.43 -0.82
N PRO A 149 4.00 -5.36 0.17
CA PRO A 149 3.87 -5.14 1.62
C PRO A 149 5.20 -4.98 2.39
N GLY A 150 6.31 -4.88 1.67
CA GLY A 150 7.64 -4.66 2.25
C GLY A 150 8.79 -5.18 1.40
N VAL A 151 8.56 -5.33 0.10
CA VAL A 151 9.54 -5.81 -0.88
C VAL A 151 10.58 -4.71 -1.10
N GLU A 152 11.84 -5.06 -0.87
CA GLU A 152 12.96 -4.16 -1.15
C GLU A 152 13.26 -4.12 -2.66
N LEU A 153 13.30 -2.91 -3.21
CA LEU A 153 13.63 -2.66 -4.61
C LEU A 153 14.94 -1.86 -4.71
N PRO A 154 15.95 -2.39 -5.41
CA PRO A 154 17.20 -1.67 -5.63
C PRO A 154 16.98 -0.50 -6.62
N LEU A 155 17.68 0.61 -6.37
CA LEU A 155 17.46 1.85 -7.12
C LEU A 155 17.87 1.78 -8.60
N HIS A 156 18.78 0.87 -8.97
CA HIS A 156 19.21 0.69 -10.36
C HIS A 156 18.06 0.35 -11.30
N LEU A 157 16.99 -0.28 -10.79
CA LEU A 157 15.77 -0.56 -11.55
C LEU A 157 15.06 0.69 -12.05
N PHE A 158 15.32 1.84 -11.43
CA PHE A 158 14.64 3.10 -11.71
C PHE A 158 15.56 4.16 -12.29
N GLU A 159 16.88 3.95 -12.35
CA GLU A 159 17.82 4.95 -12.88
C GLU A 159 17.59 5.24 -14.37
N SER A 160 17.34 4.19 -15.14
CA SER A 160 17.01 4.26 -16.56
C SER A 160 15.80 3.37 -16.83
N LEU A 161 14.64 3.99 -16.99
CA LEU A 161 13.38 3.26 -17.20
C LEU A 161 13.38 2.58 -18.57
N GLY A 162 12.84 1.35 -18.59
CA GLY A 162 12.54 0.62 -19.82
C GLY A 162 11.20 1.06 -20.40
N GLU A 163 10.81 0.45 -21.51
CA GLU A 163 9.50 0.67 -22.12
C GLU A 163 8.88 -0.64 -22.60
N ILE A 164 7.55 -0.68 -22.61
CA ILE A 164 6.74 -1.79 -23.10
C ILE A 164 5.55 -1.24 -23.90
N GLU A 165 5.17 -1.93 -24.98
CA GLU A 165 3.90 -1.67 -25.66
C GLU A 165 2.79 -2.41 -24.91
N PHE A 166 1.78 -1.67 -24.47
CA PHE A 166 0.64 -2.22 -23.75
C PHE A 166 -0.59 -1.41 -24.12
N ILE A 167 -1.74 -2.07 -24.31
CA ILE A 167 -3.03 -1.44 -24.68
C ILE A 167 -2.95 -0.43 -25.85
N GLY A 168 -2.01 -0.64 -26.78
CA GLY A 168 -1.79 0.21 -27.96
C GLY A 168 -0.98 1.49 -27.70
N GLU A 169 -0.37 1.66 -26.52
CA GLU A 169 0.52 2.78 -26.21
C GLU A 169 1.84 2.28 -25.59
N ARG A 170 2.87 3.16 -25.57
CA ARG A 170 4.14 2.88 -24.90
C ARG A 170 4.08 3.35 -23.45
N PHE A 171 4.36 2.43 -22.53
CA PHE A 171 4.47 2.70 -21.10
C PHE A 171 5.90 2.48 -20.62
N ARG A 172 6.33 3.27 -19.64
CA ARG A 172 7.61 3.04 -18.99
C ARG A 172 7.52 1.88 -18.00
N THR A 173 8.66 1.24 -17.74
CA THR A 173 8.80 0.12 -16.81
C THR A 173 10.09 0.27 -15.97
N PRO A 174 10.18 -0.37 -14.79
CA PRO A 174 11.45 -0.65 -14.16
C PRO A 174 12.34 -1.48 -15.10
N ASN A 175 13.65 -1.32 -15.03
CA ASN A 175 14.58 -1.92 -15.98
C ASN A 175 15.65 -2.80 -15.30
N PRO A 176 15.71 -4.11 -15.58
CA PRO A 176 14.77 -4.88 -16.41
C PRO A 176 13.46 -5.18 -15.67
N PRO A 177 12.31 -5.24 -16.36
CA PRO A 177 11.01 -5.49 -15.71
C PRO A 177 10.97 -6.88 -15.05
N GLU A 178 11.69 -7.87 -15.58
CA GLU A 178 11.75 -9.23 -15.03
C GLU A 178 12.47 -9.29 -13.68
N GLU A 179 13.45 -8.42 -13.42
CA GLU A 179 14.07 -8.33 -12.10
C GLU A 179 13.07 -7.77 -11.08
N TYR A 180 12.40 -6.68 -11.43
CA TYR A 180 11.35 -6.10 -10.60
C TYR A 180 10.26 -7.12 -10.26
N LEU A 181 9.70 -7.81 -11.27
CA LEU A 181 8.63 -8.78 -11.07
C LEU A 181 9.07 -9.98 -10.23
N ARG A 182 10.30 -10.48 -10.43
CA ARG A 182 10.85 -11.57 -9.61
C ARG A 182 11.03 -11.16 -8.14
N ARG A 183 11.45 -9.92 -7.88
CA ARG A 183 11.56 -9.40 -6.51
C ARG A 183 10.20 -9.24 -5.85
N LYS A 184 9.21 -8.76 -6.60
CA LYS A 184 7.86 -8.51 -6.08
C LYS A 184 7.05 -9.79 -5.84
N TYR A 185 7.10 -10.73 -6.77
CA TYR A 185 6.20 -11.90 -6.78
C TYR A 185 6.93 -13.24 -6.55
N GLY A 186 8.25 -13.20 -6.33
CA GLY A 186 9.07 -14.38 -6.10
C GLY A 186 9.56 -15.06 -7.39
N PRO A 187 10.30 -16.18 -7.28
CA PRO A 187 10.91 -16.87 -8.42
C PRO A 187 9.87 -17.39 -9.44
N ASP A 188 8.68 -17.76 -8.97
CA ASP A 188 7.61 -18.35 -9.78
C ASP A 188 6.64 -17.32 -10.38
N TRP A 189 7.02 -16.04 -10.44
CA TRP A 189 6.15 -14.95 -10.91
C TRP A 189 5.56 -15.15 -12.33
N ARG A 190 6.23 -15.95 -13.15
CA ARG A 190 5.77 -16.31 -14.51
C ARG A 190 4.60 -17.28 -14.50
N THR A 191 4.37 -17.99 -13.41
CA THR A 191 3.22 -18.87 -13.23
C THR A 191 2.03 -18.02 -12.80
N PRO A 192 0.93 -18.00 -13.57
CA PRO A 192 -0.29 -17.32 -13.14
C PRO A 192 -0.77 -17.90 -11.80
N LYS A 193 -0.86 -17.03 -10.80
CA LYS A 193 -1.46 -17.33 -9.50
C LYS A 193 -2.81 -16.64 -9.49
N GLY A 194 -3.86 -17.39 -9.21
CA GLY A 194 -5.22 -16.86 -9.10
C GLY A 194 -5.42 -16.01 -7.84
N PRO A 195 -6.69 -15.81 -7.45
CA PRO A 195 -7.09 -15.28 -6.14
C PRO A 195 -6.20 -15.75 -4.98
N GLY A 196 -5.74 -14.82 -4.11
CA GLY A 196 -4.99 -15.15 -2.90
C GLY A 196 -3.46 -15.20 -3.05
N PHE A 197 -2.91 -14.81 -4.21
CA PHE A 197 -1.46 -14.70 -4.44
C PHE A 197 -0.74 -13.81 -3.43
N GLU A 198 -1.47 -12.90 -2.78
CA GLU A 198 -1.01 -12.00 -1.73
C GLU A 198 -0.35 -12.77 -0.59
N SER A 199 -0.84 -13.97 -0.27
CA SER A 199 -0.25 -14.84 0.76
C SER A 199 1.18 -15.23 0.44
N ASP A 200 1.48 -15.49 -0.83
CA ASP A 200 2.81 -15.86 -1.29
C ASP A 200 3.74 -14.65 -1.21
N VAL A 201 3.26 -13.47 -1.65
CA VAL A 201 4.03 -12.22 -1.59
C VAL A 201 4.39 -11.88 -0.14
N VAL A 202 3.42 -11.97 0.78
CA VAL A 202 3.65 -11.72 2.21
C VAL A 202 4.62 -12.75 2.81
N GLY A 203 4.54 -14.01 2.38
CA GLY A 203 5.43 -15.08 2.84
C GLY A 203 6.91 -14.85 2.51
N GLU A 204 7.21 -14.14 1.42
CA GLU A 204 8.58 -13.81 0.99
C GLU A 204 9.18 -12.59 1.73
N VAL A 205 8.37 -11.79 2.43
CA VAL A 205 8.86 -10.60 3.14
C VAL A 205 9.53 -10.99 4.47
N ALA A 206 10.82 -10.69 4.58
CA ALA A 206 11.57 -10.93 5.83
C ALA A 206 11.00 -10.14 7.02
N GLU A 207 10.97 -10.75 8.20
CA GLU A 207 10.31 -10.22 9.41
C GLU A 207 10.81 -8.86 9.92
N ASP A 208 12.01 -8.44 9.53
CA ASP A 208 12.59 -7.15 9.93
C ASP A 208 13.00 -6.29 8.73
N ALA A 209 12.48 -6.63 7.54
CA ALA A 209 12.73 -5.91 6.28
C ALA A 209 12.42 -4.42 6.39
N LEU A 210 11.44 -4.05 7.22
CA LEU A 210 11.00 -2.68 7.38
C LEU A 210 11.68 -1.95 8.54
N LEU A 211 12.52 -2.61 9.34
CA LEU A 211 13.16 -1.99 10.51
C LEU A 211 14.61 -1.61 10.22
N SER A 212 14.97 -0.36 10.46
CA SER A 212 16.37 0.08 10.51
C SER A 212 17.12 -0.53 11.71
N PRO A 213 18.47 -0.55 11.72
CA PRO A 213 19.23 -1.08 12.86
C PRO A 213 18.86 -0.46 14.21
N ARG A 214 18.58 0.86 14.23
CA ARG A 214 18.11 1.56 15.45
C ARG A 214 16.71 1.11 15.86
N GLU A 215 15.81 0.89 14.91
CA GLU A 215 14.46 0.40 15.18
C GLU A 215 14.44 -1.06 15.62
N ARG A 216 15.34 -1.90 15.10
CA ARG A 216 15.52 -3.28 15.59
C ARG A 216 15.96 -3.31 17.05
N LEU A 217 16.89 -2.42 17.43
CA LEU A 217 17.29 -2.24 18.82
C LEU A 217 16.12 -1.73 19.67
N ARG A 218 15.39 -0.70 19.19
CA ARG A 218 14.20 -0.19 19.89
C ARG A 218 13.13 -1.27 20.07
N ARG A 219 12.83 -2.05 19.04
CA ARG A 219 11.92 -3.22 19.10
C ARG A 219 12.35 -4.20 20.18
N ARG A 220 13.64 -4.56 20.22
CA ARG A 220 14.17 -5.49 21.23
C ARG A 220 14.02 -4.96 22.65
N LEU A 221 14.21 -3.66 22.84
CA LEU A 221 14.00 -3.00 24.14
C LEU A 221 12.51 -2.89 24.49
N SER A 222 11.66 -2.51 23.53
CA SER A 222 10.23 -2.28 23.71
C SER A 222 9.41 -3.57 23.84
N LEU A 223 9.94 -4.71 23.43
CA LEU A 223 9.35 -6.03 23.64
C LEU A 223 10.09 -6.83 24.73
N GLY A 224 11.15 -6.26 25.31
CA GLY A 224 12.03 -6.90 26.30
C GLY A 224 11.98 -6.23 27.67
N LEU A 225 13.12 -5.73 28.13
CA LEU A 225 13.38 -5.32 29.53
C LEU A 225 12.47 -4.18 30.06
N LEU A 226 11.90 -3.34 29.20
CA LEU A 226 10.96 -2.27 29.55
C LEU A 226 9.86 -2.21 28.48
N PRO A 227 8.86 -3.12 28.52
CA PRO A 227 7.97 -3.29 27.39
C PRO A 227 7.03 -2.09 27.26
N ARG A 228 7.22 -1.33 26.19
CA ARG A 228 6.30 -0.30 25.70
C ARG A 228 6.05 -0.54 24.21
N PRO A 229 5.40 -1.68 23.85
CA PRO A 229 4.83 -1.80 22.53
C PRO A 229 3.91 -0.60 22.31
N ASN A 230 3.96 -0.06 21.11
CA ASN A 230 3.19 1.12 20.78
C ASN A 230 1.94 0.78 19.94
N VAL A 231 1.74 -0.47 19.54
CA VAL A 231 0.48 -0.91 18.93
C VAL A 231 0.06 -2.23 19.54
N SER A 232 -1.24 -2.38 19.79
CA SER A 232 -1.83 -3.65 20.18
C SER A 232 -3.02 -4.02 19.28
N VAL A 233 -3.22 -5.32 19.09
CA VAL A 233 -4.35 -5.88 18.35
C VAL A 233 -4.98 -6.95 19.22
N GLN A 234 -6.23 -6.74 19.64
CA GLN A 234 -7.02 -7.74 20.34
C GLN A 234 -7.75 -8.63 19.33
N ILE A 235 -7.55 -9.94 19.46
CA ILE A 235 -8.07 -10.95 18.55
C ILE A 235 -9.32 -11.58 19.15
N PHE A 236 -10.40 -11.55 18.37
CA PHE A 236 -11.63 -12.28 18.67
C PHE A 236 -11.83 -13.44 17.69
N ASP A 237 -12.56 -14.45 18.14
CA ASP A 237 -13.12 -15.50 17.27
C ASP A 237 -14.49 -15.06 16.73
N ARG A 238 -15.16 -15.96 15.99
CA ARG A 238 -16.48 -15.72 15.39
C ARG A 238 -17.60 -15.60 16.42
N ASP A 239 -17.42 -16.20 17.59
CA ASP A 239 -18.40 -16.15 18.68
C ASP A 239 -18.20 -14.90 19.57
N GLY A 240 -17.22 -14.06 19.23
CA GLY A 240 -16.85 -12.86 20.00
C GLY A 240 -15.99 -13.18 21.23
N GLY A 241 -15.51 -14.41 21.35
CA GLY A 241 -14.57 -14.84 22.38
C GLY A 241 -13.17 -14.31 22.10
N SER A 242 -12.43 -13.95 23.15
CA SER A 242 -11.04 -13.50 22.99
C SER A 242 -10.09 -14.70 22.83
N VAL A 243 -9.20 -14.64 21.83
CA VAL A 243 -8.36 -15.78 21.45
C VAL A 243 -6.96 -15.67 22.02
N ALA A 244 -6.66 -16.44 23.06
CA ALA A 244 -5.32 -16.57 23.62
C ALA A 244 -4.42 -17.50 22.77
N GLY A 245 -3.14 -17.15 22.63
CA GLY A 245 -2.16 -17.95 21.87
C GLY A 245 -2.26 -17.87 20.35
N ALA A 246 -3.13 -17.03 19.78
CA ALA A 246 -3.16 -16.75 18.35
C ALA A 246 -1.82 -16.15 17.90
N GLU A 247 -1.31 -16.60 16.76
CA GLU A 247 -0.13 -16.01 16.12
C GLU A 247 -0.58 -14.90 15.19
N VAL A 248 -0.01 -13.71 15.39
CA VAL A 248 -0.24 -12.53 14.55
C VAL A 248 1.10 -12.11 13.97
N ALA A 249 1.21 -12.10 12.64
CA ALA A 249 2.44 -11.74 11.93
C ALA A 249 2.20 -10.50 11.09
N VAL A 250 3.01 -9.46 11.28
CA VAL A 250 2.97 -8.22 10.48
C VAL A 250 4.17 -8.22 9.54
N ALA A 251 3.92 -8.16 8.23
CA ALA A 251 4.94 -8.19 7.20
C ALA A 251 6.00 -7.11 7.46
N GLY A 252 7.27 -7.53 7.52
CA GLY A 252 8.40 -6.62 7.75
C GLY A 252 8.60 -6.09 9.17
N LEU A 253 7.68 -6.35 10.11
CA LEU A 253 7.81 -5.95 11.53
C LEU A 253 8.00 -7.13 12.50
N GLY A 254 7.49 -8.31 12.15
CA GLY A 254 7.68 -9.57 12.86
C GLY A 254 6.37 -10.17 13.38
N ARG A 255 6.49 -11.18 14.25
CA ARG A 255 5.36 -11.93 14.80
C ARG A 255 5.20 -11.75 16.31
N SER A 256 3.96 -11.82 16.79
CA SER A 256 3.59 -11.82 18.21
C SER A 256 2.52 -12.88 18.44
N LYS A 257 2.59 -13.58 19.58
CA LYS A 257 1.46 -14.37 20.07
C LYS A 257 0.58 -13.51 20.96
N THR A 258 -0.72 -13.77 20.95
CA THR A 258 -1.65 -13.12 21.87
C THR A 258 -1.46 -13.62 23.30
N ASP A 259 -1.61 -12.72 24.27
CA ASP A 259 -1.60 -13.05 25.69
C ASP A 259 -2.92 -13.70 26.15
N ALA A 260 -3.08 -13.92 27.46
CA ALA A 260 -4.30 -14.50 28.04
C ALA A 260 -5.57 -13.65 27.83
N ARG A 261 -5.44 -12.38 27.42
CA ARG A 261 -6.55 -11.48 27.07
C ARG A 261 -6.74 -11.37 25.55
N GLY A 262 -6.08 -12.23 24.78
CA GLY A 262 -6.12 -12.25 23.32
C GLY A 262 -5.42 -11.06 22.67
N VAL A 263 -4.48 -10.40 23.34
CA VAL A 263 -3.80 -9.20 22.80
C VAL A 263 -2.42 -9.53 22.25
N ALA A 264 -2.20 -9.27 20.96
CA ALA A 264 -0.90 -9.26 20.30
C ALA A 264 -0.32 -7.84 20.33
N ARG A 265 1.01 -7.71 20.46
CA ARG A 265 1.67 -6.40 20.64
C ARG A 265 2.85 -6.23 19.72
N PHE A 266 2.96 -5.05 19.11
CA PHE A 266 3.95 -4.75 18.09
C PHE A 266 4.69 -3.45 18.38
N PHE A 267 5.88 -3.35 17.79
CA PHE A 267 6.57 -2.08 17.62
C PHE A 267 6.35 -1.61 16.18
N VAL A 268 5.52 -0.59 16.00
CA VAL A 268 5.25 0.05 14.72
C VAL A 268 6.04 1.36 14.65
N PRO A 269 7.00 1.51 13.71
CA PRO A 269 7.90 2.66 13.70
C PRO A 269 7.23 3.99 13.29
N GLY A 270 6.10 3.92 12.59
CA GLY A 270 5.40 5.06 12.03
C GLY A 270 4.07 4.64 11.40
N PHE A 271 3.19 5.61 11.19
CA PHE A 271 1.95 5.40 10.45
C PHE A 271 2.26 4.91 9.03
N ALA A 272 1.73 3.75 8.68
CA ALA A 272 1.81 3.17 7.35
C ALA A 272 0.75 2.07 7.16
N CYS A 273 0.54 1.68 5.90
CA CYS A 273 -0.18 0.46 5.56
C CYS A 273 0.74 -0.76 5.74
N TYR A 274 0.20 -1.86 6.27
CA TYR A 274 0.88 -3.14 6.49
C TYR A 274 -0.01 -4.30 6.07
N ALA A 275 0.62 -5.40 5.62
CA ALA A 275 -0.04 -6.69 5.54
C ALA A 275 0.17 -7.48 6.84
N MET A 276 -0.88 -8.16 7.31
CA MET A 276 -0.89 -8.91 8.55
C MET A 276 -1.61 -10.25 8.39
N THR A 277 -1.07 -11.31 8.96
CA THR A 277 -1.76 -12.60 9.06
C THR A 277 -2.17 -12.86 10.50
N VAL A 278 -3.41 -13.31 10.71
CA VAL A 278 -3.92 -13.81 11.99
C VAL A 278 -4.14 -15.31 11.87
N THR A 279 -3.58 -16.10 12.79
CA THR A 279 -3.65 -17.58 12.76
C THR A 279 -3.93 -18.15 14.15
N TYR A 280 -4.92 -19.03 14.25
CA TYR A 280 -5.23 -19.84 15.44
C TYR A 280 -5.92 -21.15 15.00
N PRO A 281 -6.13 -22.14 15.89
CA PRO A 281 -6.71 -23.43 15.47
C PRO A 281 -8.01 -23.26 14.69
N GLY A 282 -8.05 -23.79 13.46
CA GLY A 282 -9.21 -23.70 12.58
C GLY A 282 -9.38 -22.36 11.85
N HIS A 283 -8.45 -21.41 11.98
CA HIS A 283 -8.56 -20.09 11.37
C HIS A 283 -7.21 -19.54 10.88
N ARG A 284 -7.21 -19.04 9.65
CA ARG A 284 -6.13 -18.25 9.08
C ARG A 284 -6.74 -17.21 8.16
N GLU A 285 -6.42 -15.94 8.38
CA GLU A 285 -6.88 -14.85 7.52
C GLU A 285 -5.71 -13.89 7.25
N LEU A 286 -5.57 -13.50 5.98
CA LEU A 286 -4.64 -12.46 5.55
C LEU A 286 -5.38 -11.13 5.45
N LEU A 287 -4.89 -10.15 6.17
CA LEU A 287 -5.30 -8.75 6.10
C LEU A 287 -4.25 -8.02 5.27
N TYR A 288 -4.54 -7.77 4.00
CA TYR A 288 -3.52 -7.28 3.08
C TYR A 288 -3.26 -5.80 3.26
N GLU A 289 -4.25 -4.96 3.56
CA GLU A 289 -4.06 -3.50 3.69
C GLU A 289 -4.62 -2.95 5.02
N GLU A 290 -3.78 -2.94 6.06
CA GLU A 290 -4.12 -2.41 7.39
C GLU A 290 -3.29 -1.17 7.74
N PHE A 291 -3.95 -0.07 8.07
CA PHE A 291 -3.28 1.15 8.52
C PHE A 291 -3.05 1.11 10.04
N LEU A 292 -1.77 0.99 10.44
CA LEU A 292 -1.37 0.98 11.84
C LEU A 292 -0.75 2.32 12.25
N ASP A 293 -1.26 2.91 13.32
CA ASP A 293 -0.82 4.17 13.91
C ASP A 293 -0.09 3.91 15.25
N PRO A 294 1.17 4.36 15.40
CA PRO A 294 1.87 4.27 16.68
C PRO A 294 1.10 4.93 17.82
N GLY A 295 0.80 4.16 18.86
CA GLY A 295 0.06 4.57 20.04
C GLY A 295 -1.41 4.17 20.02
N ALA A 296 -1.89 3.52 18.95
CA ALA A 296 -3.27 3.09 18.82
C ALA A 296 -3.45 1.59 19.16
N ASP A 297 -4.64 1.29 19.66
CA ASP A 297 -5.12 -0.07 19.91
C ASP A 297 -6.19 -0.43 18.87
N TYR A 298 -6.18 -1.70 18.46
CA TYR A 298 -7.06 -2.22 17.43
C TYR A 298 -7.77 -3.49 17.89
N THR A 299 -8.94 -3.75 17.32
CA THR A 299 -9.62 -5.04 17.43
C THR A 299 -9.71 -5.70 16.07
N TYR A 300 -9.67 -7.02 16.08
CA TYR A 300 -9.83 -7.87 14.91
C TYR A 300 -10.98 -8.84 15.11
N HIS A 301 -11.83 -8.94 14.10
CA HIS A 301 -12.88 -9.95 14.01
C HIS A 301 -12.76 -10.71 12.68
N PRO A 302 -12.87 -12.05 12.68
CA PRO A 302 -12.84 -12.86 11.48
C PRO A 302 -13.86 -12.41 10.45
N GLY A 303 -13.45 -12.34 9.19
CA GLY A 303 -14.35 -12.07 8.06
C GLY A 303 -15.34 -13.21 7.82
N PRO A 304 -16.31 -13.07 6.91
CA PRO A 304 -17.15 -14.18 6.49
C PRO A 304 -16.31 -15.35 5.98
N ILE A 305 -16.78 -16.59 6.16
CA ILE A 305 -16.17 -17.74 5.50
C ILE A 305 -16.53 -17.61 4.02
N VAL A 306 -15.52 -17.40 3.19
CA VAL A 306 -15.66 -17.33 1.74
C VAL A 306 -14.80 -18.41 1.12
N THR A 307 -15.37 -19.15 0.17
CA THR A 307 -14.58 -20.04 -0.68
C THR A 307 -13.77 -19.19 -1.68
N PRO A 308 -12.63 -19.71 -2.19
CA PRO A 308 -11.89 -19.06 -3.27
C PRO A 308 -12.75 -18.76 -4.51
N GLU A 309 -13.82 -19.52 -4.71
CA GLU A 309 -14.80 -19.33 -5.77
C GLU A 309 -15.80 -18.18 -5.50
N GLU A 310 -16.05 -17.85 -4.22
CA GLU A 310 -17.00 -16.81 -3.78
C GLU A 310 -16.38 -15.43 -3.61
N HIS A 311 -15.07 -15.35 -3.37
CA HIS A 311 -14.33 -14.10 -3.26
C HIS A 311 -13.07 -14.15 -4.11
N TYR A 312 -12.96 -13.28 -5.11
CA TYR A 312 -11.82 -13.31 -6.05
C TYR A 312 -10.47 -12.93 -5.40
N LYS A 313 -10.43 -12.55 -4.12
CA LYS A 313 -9.18 -12.49 -3.33
C LYS A 313 -9.03 -13.65 -2.34
N ALA A 314 -9.78 -14.73 -2.48
CA ALA A 314 -9.73 -15.95 -1.65
C ALA A 314 -9.72 -15.68 -0.13
N GLY A 315 -10.61 -14.81 0.35
CA GLY A 315 -10.70 -14.44 1.77
C GLY A 315 -9.66 -13.44 2.28
N VAL A 316 -8.79 -12.89 1.42
CA VAL A 316 -7.96 -11.73 1.76
C VAL A 316 -8.83 -10.50 1.99
N ARG A 317 -8.61 -9.79 3.10
CA ARG A 317 -9.36 -8.58 3.47
C ARG A 317 -8.45 -7.37 3.59
N ALA A 318 -9.05 -6.19 3.52
CA ALA A 318 -8.40 -4.92 3.76
C ALA A 318 -9.27 -4.07 4.70
N MET A 319 -8.64 -3.16 5.46
CA MET A 319 -9.30 -2.31 6.45
C MET A 319 -10.23 -3.10 7.41
N ALA A 320 -9.77 -4.27 7.85
CA ALA A 320 -10.50 -5.18 8.72
C ALA A 320 -10.26 -4.90 10.20
N LEU A 321 -9.20 -4.18 10.55
CA LEU A 321 -8.98 -3.72 11.92
C LEU A 321 -9.84 -2.51 12.26
N VAL A 322 -10.38 -2.51 13.47
CA VAL A 322 -11.13 -1.37 14.02
C VAL A 322 -10.31 -0.74 15.12
N ARG A 323 -10.04 0.57 15.03
CA ARG A 323 -9.36 1.31 16.10
C ARG A 323 -10.29 1.37 17.32
N THR A 324 -9.78 1.03 18.49
CA THR A 324 -10.60 0.94 19.72
C THR A 324 -11.22 2.28 20.14
N ASP A 325 -10.59 3.40 19.80
CA ASP A 325 -11.14 4.75 20.04
C ASP A 325 -12.37 5.08 19.17
N ASP A 326 -12.46 4.47 17.97
CA ASP A 326 -13.55 4.71 17.01
C ASP A 326 -14.77 3.80 17.28
N ALA A 327 -14.62 2.82 18.19
CA ALA A 327 -15.65 1.84 18.56
C ALA A 327 -16.54 2.30 19.73
N ARG A 328 -16.49 3.58 20.14
CA ARG A 328 -17.27 4.15 21.25
C ARG A 328 -18.36 5.12 20.82
#